data_AF-A0A7Z8QV58-F1
#
_entry.id   AF-A0A7Z8QV58-F1
#
_cell.length_a   1.000
_cell.length_b   1.000
_cell.length_c   1.000
_cell.angle_alpha   90.00
_cell.angle_beta   90.00
_cell.angle_gamma   90.00
#
_symmetry.space_group_name_H-M   'P 1'
#
loop_
_entity.id
_entity.type
_entity.pdbx_description
1 polymer ?
#
loop_
_entity_poly.entity_id
_entity_poly.type
_entity_poly.pdbx_seq_one_letter_code
_entity_poly.pdbx_strand_id
1 'polypeptide(L)'
;MNKTVLWLSGDPEVVKNKKQIEINRKSDAVYLADTDTLYFKKIATIKEIFPGIEEIEREATQDEQNAFLENACISISALKKTSIGVQNRHRIANMAKEYNALSDEKKEKLITEAKKKTGVNFKDGGFVIKSETDLKKVLYALHQRYYDADCYEEKRLANSIMVIK
;
A
#
# COMPACT_ATOMS: atom_id res chain seq x y z
N MET A 1 8.76 26.31 -1.29
CA MET A 1 9.70 26.23 -2.44
C MET A 1 9.99 27.66 -2.90
N ASN A 2 11.21 28.18 -2.72
CA ASN A 2 11.56 29.53 -3.19
C ASN A 2 11.76 29.49 -4.71
N LYS A 3 10.69 29.76 -5.47
CA LYS A 3 10.77 29.90 -6.93
C LYS A 3 11.12 31.35 -7.27
N THR A 4 12.14 31.51 -8.11
CA THR A 4 12.52 32.79 -8.70
C THR A 4 11.98 32.84 -10.12
N VAL A 5 11.35 33.95 -10.51
CA VAL A 5 10.77 34.09 -11.85
C VAL A 5 11.45 35.25 -12.58
N LEU A 6 11.86 34.97 -13.82
CA LEU A 6 12.32 35.98 -14.76
C LEU A 6 11.09 36.56 -15.47
N TRP A 7 10.83 37.86 -15.27
CA TRP A 7 9.68 38.53 -15.83
C TRP A 7 10.08 39.34 -17.07
N LEU A 8 9.40 39.12 -18.20
CA LEU A 8 9.75 39.67 -19.52
C LEU A 8 8.62 40.50 -20.14
N SER A 9 8.02 41.42 -19.36
CA SER A 9 7.02 42.38 -19.90
C SER A 9 7.58 43.80 -20.10
N GLY A 10 8.90 43.97 -19.95
CA GLY A 10 9.63 45.24 -19.95
C GLY A 10 11.13 44.96 -19.76
N ASP A 11 11.87 45.85 -19.07
CA ASP A 11 13.24 45.53 -18.67
C ASP A 11 13.27 44.24 -17.84
N PRO A 12 14.19 43.29 -18.14
CA PRO A 12 14.23 42.02 -17.44
C PRO A 12 14.49 42.21 -15.95
N GLU A 13 13.56 41.76 -15.11
CA GLU A 13 13.71 41.80 -13.66
C GLU A 13 13.60 40.39 -13.06
N VAL A 14 14.44 40.12 -12.05
CA VAL A 14 14.40 38.91 -11.25
C VAL A 14 13.54 39.18 -10.02
N VAL A 15 12.33 38.65 -10.00
CA VAL A 15 11.37 38.90 -8.91
C VAL A 15 11.28 37.69 -7.99
N LYS A 16 11.42 37.92 -6.68
CA LYS A 16 11.20 36.90 -5.63
C LYS A 16 9.79 37.06 -5.04
N ASN A 17 9.10 35.94 -4.81
CA ASN A 17 7.83 35.88 -4.05
C ASN A 17 6.70 36.79 -4.58
N LYS A 18 6.52 36.88 -5.90
CA LYS A 18 5.31 37.52 -6.46
C LYS A 18 4.10 36.60 -6.24
N LYS A 19 2.93 37.16 -5.88
CA LYS A 19 1.65 36.43 -5.90
C LYS A 19 1.35 36.04 -7.35
N GLN A 20 1.63 34.79 -7.70
CA GLN A 20 1.46 34.25 -9.05
C GLN A 20 0.70 32.94 -8.99
N ILE A 21 -0.12 32.70 -10.02
CA ILE A 21 -0.77 31.41 -10.25
C ILE A 21 -0.11 30.81 -11.49
N GLU A 22 0.55 29.67 -11.32
CA GLU A 22 1.16 28.91 -12.42
C GLU A 22 0.11 27.94 -12.94
N ILE A 23 -0.33 28.11 -14.20
CA ILE A 23 -1.25 27.18 -14.86
C ILE A 23 -0.44 26.27 -15.77
N ASN A 24 -0.25 25.02 -15.34
CA ASN A 24 0.41 24.01 -16.15
C ASN A 24 -0.43 23.70 -17.41
N ARG A 25 0.23 23.55 -18.56
CA ARG A 25 -0.45 23.14 -19.82
C ARG A 25 -0.99 21.70 -19.76
N LYS A 26 -0.48 20.88 -18.85
CA LYS A 26 -0.92 19.49 -18.63
C LYS A 26 -1.44 19.40 -17.21
N SER A 27 -2.57 18.72 -17.03
CA SER A 27 -3.13 18.46 -15.71
C SER A 27 -2.18 17.62 -14.86
N ASP A 28 -2.04 17.97 -13.59
CA ASP A 28 -1.25 17.21 -12.62
C ASP A 28 -1.95 15.90 -12.21
N ALA A 29 -3.29 15.92 -12.23
CA ALA A 29 -4.14 14.73 -12.14
C ALA A 29 -5.43 14.90 -12.95
N VAL A 30 -6.06 13.77 -13.27
CA VAL A 30 -7.35 13.69 -13.98
C VAL A 30 -8.23 12.68 -13.23
N TYR A 31 -9.38 13.14 -12.74
CA TYR A 31 -10.38 12.27 -12.11
C TYR A 31 -11.45 11.88 -13.13
N LEU A 32 -11.68 10.58 -13.30
CA LEU A 32 -12.74 10.02 -14.14
C LEU A 32 -13.89 9.58 -13.23
N ALA A 33 -14.99 10.33 -13.28
CA ALA A 33 -16.17 10.08 -12.46
C ALA A 33 -16.85 8.73 -12.78
N ASP A 34 -16.88 8.35 -14.06
CA ASP A 34 -17.53 7.11 -14.50
C ASP A 34 -16.91 5.84 -13.90
N THR A 35 -15.61 5.88 -13.59
CA THR A 35 -14.86 4.75 -13.03
C THR A 35 -14.35 5.00 -11.62
N ASP A 36 -14.72 6.13 -11.01
CA ASP A 36 -14.21 6.60 -9.72
C ASP A 36 -12.67 6.47 -9.63
N THR A 37 -11.95 6.94 -10.66
CA THR A 37 -10.49 6.72 -10.78
C THR A 37 -9.72 8.03 -10.92
N LEU A 38 -8.73 8.24 -10.06
CA LEU A 38 -7.80 9.37 -10.13
C LEU A 38 -6.49 8.96 -10.81
N TYR A 39 -6.17 9.56 -11.96
CA TYR A 39 -4.91 9.37 -12.66
C TYR A 39 -3.95 10.52 -12.38
N PHE A 40 -2.70 10.19 -12.02
CA PHE A 40 -1.64 11.18 -11.82
C PHE A 40 -0.28 10.58 -12.18
N LYS A 41 0.74 11.42 -12.37
CA LYS A 41 2.11 10.97 -12.73
C LYS A 41 3.14 11.05 -11.61
N LYS A 42 2.98 12.01 -10.70
CA LYS A 42 3.98 12.32 -9.67
C LYS A 42 3.29 12.42 -8.32
N ILE A 43 3.61 11.49 -7.41
CA ILE A 43 3.09 11.50 -6.04
C ILE A 43 3.42 12.83 -5.32
N ALA A 44 4.60 13.39 -5.60
CA ALA A 44 5.06 14.64 -5.01
C ALA A 44 4.18 15.85 -5.35
N THR A 45 3.51 15.83 -6.51
CA THR A 45 2.61 16.91 -6.92
C THR A 45 1.21 16.70 -6.36
N ILE A 46 0.72 15.46 -6.41
CA ILE A 46 -0.66 15.16 -6.04
C ILE A 46 -0.87 15.18 -4.51
N LYS A 47 0.14 14.87 -3.71
CA LYS A 47 0.05 14.93 -2.23
C LYS A 47 -0.26 16.31 -1.66
N GLU A 48 0.09 17.38 -2.39
CA GLU A 48 -0.24 18.74 -1.98
C GLU A 48 -1.75 19.02 -2.11
N ILE A 49 -2.43 18.31 -3.02
CA ILE A 49 -3.85 18.43 -3.30
C ILE A 49 -4.65 17.39 -2.49
N PHE A 50 -4.12 16.17 -2.37
CA PHE A 50 -4.71 15.04 -1.67
C PHE A 50 -3.77 14.60 -0.54
N PRO A 51 -3.80 15.25 0.62
CA PRO A 51 -2.93 14.90 1.74
C PRO A 51 -3.18 13.46 2.18
N GLY A 52 -2.10 12.68 2.36
CA GLY A 52 -2.16 11.28 2.78
C GLY A 52 -2.15 10.26 1.63
N ILE A 53 -2.19 10.70 0.37
CA ILE A 53 -2.05 9.82 -0.79
C ILE A 53 -0.68 9.13 -0.84
N GLU A 54 0.35 9.77 -0.29
CA GLU A 54 1.67 9.17 -0.13
C GLU A 54 1.69 7.99 0.85
N GLU A 55 0.76 7.94 1.81
CA GLU A 55 0.64 6.78 2.71
C GLU A 55 0.04 5.59 1.97
N ILE A 56 -0.94 5.85 1.09
CA ILE A 56 -1.61 4.82 0.28
C ILE A 56 -0.61 4.19 -0.72
N GLU A 57 0.24 5.02 -1.32
CA GLU A 57 1.26 4.61 -2.29
C GLU A 57 2.61 4.27 -1.65
N ARG A 58 2.68 4.11 -0.32
CA ARG A 58 3.94 3.84 0.37
C ARG A 58 4.37 2.38 0.18
N GLU A 59 5.67 2.16 0.00
CA GLU A 59 6.29 0.84 0.07
C GLU A 59 6.99 0.65 1.42
N ALA A 60 6.98 -0.58 1.95
CA ALA A 60 7.73 -0.91 3.16
C ALA A 60 9.23 -0.90 2.87
N THR A 61 10.03 -0.24 3.71
CA THR A 61 11.49 -0.31 3.67
C THR A 61 11.98 -1.71 4.00
N GLN A 62 13.25 -2.01 3.76
CA GLN A 62 13.79 -3.33 4.09
C GLN A 62 13.66 -3.64 5.59
N ASP A 63 13.89 -2.65 6.45
CA ASP A 63 13.78 -2.81 7.91
C ASP A 63 12.34 -3.06 8.34
N GLU A 64 11.39 -2.32 7.77
CA GLU A 64 9.96 -2.53 8.02
C GLU A 64 9.48 -3.89 7.52
N GLN A 65 9.98 -4.34 6.36
CA GLN A 65 9.71 -5.69 5.84
C GLN A 65 10.18 -6.74 6.83
N ASN A 66 11.44 -6.65 7.28
CA ASN A 66 12.02 -7.62 8.21
C ASN A 66 11.24 -7.65 9.53
N ALA A 67 10.95 -6.48 10.10
CA ALA A 67 10.20 -6.36 11.35
C ALA A 67 8.77 -6.93 11.23
N PHE A 68 8.08 -6.64 10.12
CA PHE A 68 6.74 -7.17 9.89
C PHE A 68 6.74 -8.69 9.73
N LEU A 69 7.66 -9.23 8.92
CA LEU A 69 7.75 -10.67 8.67
C LEU A 69 8.02 -11.44 9.97
N GLU A 70 8.89 -10.92 10.83
CA GLU A 70 9.16 -11.49 12.14
C GLU A 70 7.91 -11.45 13.04
N ASN A 71 7.26 -10.29 13.16
CA ASN A 71 6.08 -10.12 14.03
C ASN A 71 4.85 -10.92 13.56
N ALA A 72 4.70 -11.14 12.25
CA ALA A 72 3.61 -11.90 11.65
C ALA A 72 3.91 -13.41 11.53
N CYS A 73 5.02 -13.88 12.12
CA CYS A 73 5.49 -15.26 12.05
C CYS A 73 5.62 -15.77 10.60
N ILE A 74 6.25 -14.98 9.72
CA ILE A 74 6.42 -15.31 8.31
C ILE A 74 7.89 -15.69 8.05
N SER A 75 8.10 -16.95 7.72
CA SER A 75 9.42 -17.49 7.36
C SER A 75 9.60 -17.53 5.85
N ILE A 76 10.55 -16.74 5.37
CA ILE A 76 10.94 -16.71 3.96
C ILE A 76 12.05 -17.75 3.75
N SER A 77 11.65 -18.95 3.33
CA SER A 77 12.59 -20.05 3.09
C SER A 77 13.22 -20.03 1.69
N ALA A 78 12.49 -19.53 0.67
CA ALA A 78 12.96 -19.53 -0.73
C ALA A 78 13.15 -18.14 -1.37
N LEU A 79 12.55 -17.06 -0.84
CA LEU A 79 12.77 -15.71 -1.43
C LEU A 79 14.14 -15.11 -1.08
N LYS A 80 15.02 -15.80 -0.35
CA LYS A 80 16.40 -15.31 -0.08
C LYS A 80 17.21 -15.00 -1.35
N LYS A 81 16.76 -15.42 -2.54
CA LYS A 81 17.36 -15.08 -3.85
C LYS A 81 16.66 -13.95 -4.63
N THR A 82 15.48 -13.49 -4.19
CA THR A 82 14.66 -12.50 -4.91
C THR A 82 14.11 -11.46 -3.94
N SER A 83 14.38 -10.18 -4.20
CA SER A 83 13.79 -9.10 -3.40
C SER A 83 12.27 -9.17 -3.47
N ILE A 84 11.60 -8.89 -2.34
CA ILE A 84 10.13 -8.84 -2.30
C ILE A 84 9.67 -7.80 -3.32
N GLY A 85 8.77 -8.20 -4.22
CA GLY A 85 8.27 -7.33 -5.29
C GLY A 85 7.54 -6.09 -4.77
N VAL A 86 7.60 -5.00 -5.55
CA VAL A 86 6.97 -3.69 -5.24
C VAL A 86 5.55 -3.84 -4.68
N GLN A 87 4.69 -4.63 -5.36
CA GLN A 87 3.31 -4.80 -4.94
C GLN A 87 3.16 -5.45 -3.55
N ASN A 88 4.04 -6.39 -3.20
CA ASN A 88 4.01 -7.00 -1.88
C ASN A 88 4.63 -6.09 -0.82
N ARG A 89 5.59 -5.22 -1.19
CA ARG A 89 6.07 -4.17 -0.28
C ARG A 89 5.00 -3.14 0.07
N HIS A 90 4.15 -2.75 -0.88
CA HIS A 90 2.96 -1.93 -0.59
C HIS A 90 2.00 -2.64 0.36
N ARG A 91 1.69 -3.92 0.10
CA ARG A 91 0.81 -4.71 0.98
C ARG A 91 1.39 -4.85 2.39
N ILE A 92 2.70 -5.03 2.53
CA ILE A 92 3.38 -5.05 3.83
C ILE A 92 3.25 -3.70 4.52
N ALA A 93 3.49 -2.58 3.83
CA ALA A 93 3.38 -1.25 4.43
C ALA A 93 1.98 -1.00 5.02
N ASN A 94 0.94 -1.39 4.27
CA ASN A 94 -0.45 -1.24 4.70
C ASN A 94 -0.77 -2.18 5.86
N MET A 95 -0.42 -3.47 5.75
CA MET A 95 -0.70 -4.46 6.79
C MET A 95 0.06 -4.17 8.08
N ALA A 96 1.32 -3.72 8.02
CA ALA A 96 2.15 -3.50 9.20
C ALA A 96 1.53 -2.43 10.12
N LYS A 97 0.99 -1.35 9.55
CA LYS A 97 0.32 -0.29 10.32
C LYS A 97 -0.89 -0.84 11.08
N GLU A 98 -1.75 -1.60 10.39
CA GLU A 98 -2.94 -2.22 10.98
C GLU A 98 -2.57 -3.28 12.02
N TYR A 99 -1.63 -4.16 11.68
CA TYR A 99 -1.20 -5.28 12.50
C TYR A 99 -0.55 -4.85 13.81
N ASN A 100 0.31 -3.82 13.76
CA ASN A 100 1.00 -3.30 14.94
C ASN A 100 0.05 -2.59 15.92
N ALA A 101 -1.11 -2.13 15.45
CA ALA A 101 -2.14 -1.53 16.29
C ALA A 101 -3.02 -2.58 17.01
N LEU A 102 -2.89 -3.86 16.68
CA LEU A 102 -3.64 -4.94 17.32
C LEU A 102 -3.02 -5.35 18.66
N SER A 103 -3.87 -5.78 19.60
CA SER A 103 -3.42 -6.51 20.80
C SER A 103 -2.89 -7.89 20.41
N ASP A 104 -2.05 -8.47 21.27
CA ASP A 104 -1.43 -9.77 20.99
C ASP A 104 -2.47 -10.89 20.83
N GLU A 105 -3.54 -10.89 21.64
CA GLU A 105 -4.68 -11.80 21.47
C GLU A 105 -5.34 -11.69 20.08
N LYS A 106 -5.45 -10.46 19.53
CA LYS A 106 -6.02 -10.24 18.20
C LYS A 106 -5.06 -10.69 17.12
N LYS A 107 -3.74 -10.51 17.29
CA LYS A 107 -2.72 -11.01 16.37
C LYS A 107 -2.74 -12.53 16.30
N GLU A 108 -2.80 -13.22 17.43
CA GLU A 108 -2.88 -14.69 17.48
C GLU A 108 -4.13 -15.23 16.79
N LYS A 109 -5.30 -14.61 17.06
CA LYS A 109 -6.55 -14.93 16.35
C LYS A 109 -6.41 -14.70 14.85
N LEU A 110 -5.81 -13.58 14.44
CA LEU A 110 -5.63 -13.24 13.03
C LEU A 110 -4.73 -14.25 12.31
N ILE A 111 -3.60 -14.63 12.91
CA ILE A 111 -2.70 -15.67 12.36
C ILE A 111 -3.44 -17.00 12.23
N THR A 112 -4.23 -17.37 13.24
CA THR A 112 -5.01 -18.61 13.26
C THR A 112 -6.03 -18.65 12.12
N GLU A 113 -6.75 -17.56 11.90
CA GLU A 113 -7.71 -17.45 10.79
C GLU A 113 -7.02 -17.41 9.42
N ALA A 114 -5.90 -16.68 9.31
CA ALA A 114 -5.12 -16.65 8.08
C ALA A 114 -4.60 -18.05 7.70
N LYS A 115 -4.13 -18.83 8.67
CA LYS A 115 -3.70 -20.23 8.46
C LYS A 115 -4.78 -21.08 7.80
N LYS A 116 -6.04 -20.94 8.22
CA LYS A 116 -7.17 -21.71 7.66
C LYS A 116 -7.51 -21.31 6.22
N LYS A 117 -7.29 -20.04 5.85
CA LYS A 117 -7.77 -19.49 4.57
C LYS A 117 -6.70 -19.42 3.46
N THR A 118 -5.41 -19.34 3.81
CA THR A 118 -4.33 -19.12 2.81
C THR A 118 -3.99 -20.33 1.95
N GLY A 119 -4.13 -21.55 2.49
CA GLY A 119 -3.58 -22.77 1.88
C GLY A 119 -2.04 -22.79 1.83
N VAL A 120 -1.35 -21.86 2.50
CA VAL A 120 0.11 -21.79 2.56
C VAL A 120 0.60 -22.66 3.72
N ASN A 121 1.72 -23.35 3.50
CA ASN A 121 2.28 -24.25 4.50
C ASN A 121 2.68 -23.49 5.78
N PHE A 122 2.30 -24.02 6.94
CA PHE A 122 2.59 -23.44 8.25
C PHE A 122 3.40 -24.45 9.07
N LYS A 123 4.66 -24.12 9.39
CA LYS A 123 5.60 -24.98 10.12
C LYS A 123 6.35 -24.16 11.17
N ASP A 124 6.70 -24.80 12.28
CA ASP A 124 7.52 -24.20 13.35
C ASP A 124 6.97 -22.86 13.86
N GLY A 125 5.65 -22.73 13.92
CA GLY A 125 4.98 -21.52 14.37
C GLY A 125 4.86 -20.41 13.32
N GLY A 126 5.23 -20.65 12.04
CA GLY A 126 5.14 -19.63 11.01
C GLY A 126 4.77 -20.07 9.59
N PHE A 127 4.38 -19.10 8.76
CA PHE A 127 4.10 -19.31 7.34
C PHE A 127 5.39 -19.53 6.56
N VAL A 128 5.46 -20.60 5.78
CA VAL A 128 6.63 -20.91 4.95
C VAL A 128 6.40 -20.39 3.53
N ILE A 129 6.97 -19.22 3.24
CA ILE A 129 6.83 -18.54 1.95
C ILE A 129 7.88 -19.03 0.98
N LYS A 130 7.42 -19.52 -0.19
CA LYS A 130 8.28 -20.01 -1.27
C LYS A 130 8.22 -19.14 -2.53
N SER A 131 7.22 -18.28 -2.64
CA SER A 131 6.98 -17.43 -3.82
C SER A 131 6.30 -16.11 -3.46
N GLU A 132 6.36 -15.14 -4.38
CA GLU A 132 5.58 -13.89 -4.32
C GLU A 132 4.07 -14.15 -4.19
N THR A 133 3.59 -15.21 -4.83
CA THR A 133 2.18 -15.64 -4.76
C THR A 133 1.82 -16.12 -3.36
N ASP A 134 2.69 -16.88 -2.69
CA ASP A 134 2.45 -17.32 -1.31
C ASP A 134 2.41 -16.12 -0.37
N LEU A 135 3.35 -15.17 -0.52
CA LEU A 135 3.36 -13.95 0.27
C LEU A 135 2.09 -13.12 0.07
N LYS A 136 1.65 -12.96 -1.19
CA LYS A 136 0.38 -12.29 -1.52
C LYS A 136 -0.80 -12.98 -0.84
N LYS A 137 -0.86 -14.32 -0.88
CA LYS A 137 -1.95 -15.08 -0.24
C LYS A 137 -2.00 -14.84 1.26
N VAL A 138 -0.84 -14.89 1.94
CA VAL A 138 -0.74 -14.64 3.39
C VAL A 138 -1.16 -13.21 3.73
N LEU A 139 -0.62 -12.21 3.03
CA LEU A 139 -0.99 -10.80 3.24
C LEU A 139 -2.49 -10.56 3.02
N TYR A 140 -3.10 -11.18 2.01
CA TYR A 140 -4.54 -11.09 1.79
C TYR A 140 -5.36 -11.74 2.90
N ALA A 141 -4.87 -12.82 3.50
CA ALA A 141 -5.56 -13.45 4.62
C ALA A 141 -5.41 -12.66 5.92
N LEU A 142 -4.25 -12.03 6.15
CA LEU A 142 -4.06 -11.10 7.26
C LEU A 142 -4.93 -9.85 7.14
N HIS A 143 -5.19 -9.36 5.92
CA HIS A 143 -6.22 -8.34 5.68
C HIS A 143 -7.65 -8.89 5.66
N GLN A 144 -7.87 -10.16 6.01
CA GLN A 144 -9.19 -10.80 6.05
C GLN A 144 -9.99 -10.71 4.73
N ARG A 145 -9.30 -10.73 3.58
CA ARG A 145 -9.94 -10.61 2.24
C ARG A 145 -10.65 -11.87 1.75
N TYR A 146 -10.44 -13.01 2.41
CA TYR A 146 -11.07 -14.27 2.05
C TYR A 146 -12.39 -14.44 2.80
N TYR A 147 -13.46 -14.66 2.06
CA TYR A 147 -14.81 -14.87 2.61
C TYR A 147 -15.54 -15.97 1.85
N ASP A 148 -16.46 -16.63 2.56
CA ASP A 148 -17.32 -17.66 1.99
C ASP A 148 -18.63 -16.99 1.53
N ALA A 149 -19.05 -17.29 0.31
CA ALA A 149 -20.31 -16.80 -0.24
C ALA A 149 -21.37 -17.90 -0.07
N ASP A 150 -22.03 -17.94 1.08
CA ASP A 150 -22.89 -19.05 1.52
C ASP A 150 -23.92 -19.50 0.46
N CYS A 151 -24.61 -18.55 -0.19
CA CYS A 151 -25.62 -18.88 -1.20
C CYS A 151 -25.04 -19.47 -2.50
N TYR A 152 -23.74 -19.24 -2.76
CA TYR A 152 -23.04 -19.68 -3.96
C TYR A 152 -22.06 -20.83 -3.69
N GLU A 153 -21.94 -21.26 -2.43
CA GLU A 153 -21.07 -22.35 -1.98
C GLU A 153 -19.61 -22.21 -2.45
N GLU A 154 -19.11 -20.99 -2.60
CA GLU A 154 -17.77 -20.71 -3.12
C GLU A 154 -16.94 -19.78 -2.22
N LYS A 155 -15.61 -19.94 -2.30
CA LYS A 155 -14.64 -19.08 -1.64
C LYS A 155 -14.31 -17.90 -2.54
N ARG A 156 -14.50 -16.69 -2.02
CA ARG A 156 -14.19 -15.45 -2.73
C ARG A 156 -13.03 -14.70 -2.08
N LEU A 157 -12.42 -13.85 -2.89
CA LEU A 157 -11.33 -12.98 -2.49
C LEU A 157 -11.69 -11.53 -2.85
N ALA A 158 -11.72 -10.66 -1.85
CA ALA A 158 -12.01 -9.24 -2.03
C ALA A 158 -10.79 -8.48 -2.57
N ASN A 159 -11.00 -7.72 -3.64
CA ASN A 159 -9.98 -6.78 -4.15
C ASN A 159 -9.90 -5.51 -3.28
N SER A 160 -11.03 -5.08 -2.71
CA SER A 160 -11.17 -3.92 -1.81
C SER A 160 -12.05 -4.27 -0.61
N ILE A 161 -11.80 -3.62 0.52
CA ILE A 161 -12.57 -3.75 1.76
C ILE A 161 -13.03 -2.35 2.17
N MET A 162 -14.31 -2.21 2.48
CA MET A 162 -14.88 -1.01 3.07
C MET A 162 -15.49 -1.36 4.42
N VAL A 163 -15.10 -0.65 5.47
CA VAL A 163 -15.72 -0.80 6.79
C VAL A 163 -17.04 -0.04 6.80
N ILE A 164 -18.13 -0.76 6.95
CA ILE A 164 -19.46 -0.16 7.16
C ILE A 164 -19.55 0.22 8.65
N LYS A 165 -19.93 1.47 8.92
CA LYS A 165 -20.21 1.96 10.28
C LYS A 165 -21.70 2.15 10.46
#